data_AF-A0A847JG42-F1
#
_entry.id   AF-A0A847JG42-F1
#
_cell.length_a   1.000
_cell.length_b   1.000
_cell.length_c   1.000
_cell.angle_alpha   90.00
_cell.angle_beta   90.00
_cell.angle_gamma   90.00
#
_symmetry.space_group_name_H-M   'P 1'
#
loop_
_entity.id
_entity.type
_entity.pdbx_description
1 polymer ?
#
loop_
_entity_poly.entity_id
_entity_poly.type
_entity_poly.pdbx_seq_one_letter_code
_entity_poly.pdbx_strand_id
1 'polypeptide(L)'
;RGLDDLIYLNRDGFLTESTRANLFVERDGRLLTPALRHGLLPGVLRRELIEAGRAIEADLRPQDLAGTRWFLGNSLRELQEATTA
;
A
#
# COMPACT_ATOMS: atom_id res chain seq x y z
N ARG A 1 -12.29 -1.92 20.92
CA ARG A 1 -11.20 -2.25 19.97
C ARG A 1 -11.12 -1.12 18.97
N GLY A 2 -9.91 -0.66 18.65
CA GLY A 2 -9.68 0.48 17.75
C GLY A 2 -9.02 0.04 16.46
N LEU A 3 -8.79 0.99 15.55
CA LEU A 3 -7.99 0.81 14.35
C LEU A 3 -6.51 0.98 14.69
N ASP A 4 -5.65 0.17 14.10
CA ASP A 4 -4.19 0.27 14.28
C ASP A 4 -3.57 1.40 13.44
N ASP A 5 -4.17 1.72 12.29
CA ASP A 5 -3.74 2.76 11.36
C ASP A 5 -4.92 3.25 10.49
N LEU A 6 -4.71 4.31 9.72
CA LEU A 6 -5.66 4.86 8.76
C LEU A 6 -5.03 4.93 7.38
N ILE A 7 -5.77 4.52 6.35
CA ILE A 7 -5.36 4.67 4.95
C ILE A 7 -6.00 5.94 4.38
N TYR A 8 -5.19 6.74 3.69
CA TYR A 8 -5.63 7.96 3.05
C TYR A 8 -6.01 7.72 1.58
N LEU A 9 -6.93 8.56 1.12
CA LEU A 9 -7.29 8.67 -0.28
C LEU A 9 -6.96 10.07 -0.76
N ASN A 10 -6.56 10.21 -2.02
CA ASN A 10 -6.52 11.50 -2.67
C ASN A 10 -7.92 11.97 -3.08
N ARG A 11 -8.01 13.19 -3.64
CA ARG A 11 -9.30 13.83 -4.00
C ARG A 11 -10.06 13.08 -5.10
N ASP A 12 -9.38 12.27 -5.90
CA ASP A 12 -9.96 11.48 -6.99
C ASP A 12 -10.39 10.07 -6.53
N GLY A 13 -10.21 9.77 -5.23
CA GLY A 13 -10.59 8.53 -4.60
C GLY A 13 -9.61 7.38 -4.82
N PHE A 14 -8.35 7.66 -5.21
CA PHE A 14 -7.29 6.66 -5.24
C PHE A 14 -6.64 6.53 -3.86
N LEU A 15 -6.28 5.29 -3.50
CA LEU A 15 -5.50 4.99 -2.31
C LEU A 15 -4.11 5.64 -2.42
N THR A 16 -3.57 6.10 -1.29
CA THR A 16 -2.22 6.66 -1.21
C THR A 16 -1.34 5.83 -0.28
N GLU A 17 -1.37 6.11 1.01
CA GLU A 17 -0.57 5.47 2.04
C GLU A 17 -1.28 5.53 3.40
N SER A 18 -0.68 4.92 4.42
CA SER A 18 -1.16 5.05 5.80
C SER A 18 -0.50 6.22 6.52
N THR A 19 -0.76 6.39 7.82
CA THR A 19 -0.07 7.42 8.61
C THR A 19 1.44 7.25 8.68
N ARG A 20 1.95 6.01 8.48
CA ARG A 20 3.35 5.64 8.75
C ARG A 20 3.91 4.56 7.82
N ALA A 21 3.19 4.17 6.78
CA ALA A 21 3.57 3.05 5.92
C ALA A 21 2.98 3.17 4.52
N ASN A 22 3.66 2.57 3.53
CA ASN A 22 3.10 2.42 2.18
C ASN A 22 2.18 1.19 2.10
N LEU A 23 1.20 1.26 1.20
CA LEU A 23 0.22 0.20 0.96
C LEU A 23 0.66 -0.72 -0.18
N PHE A 24 0.42 -2.02 -0.02
CA PHE A 24 0.70 -3.04 -1.01
C PHE A 24 -0.46 -4.03 -1.10
N VAL A 25 -0.96 -4.32 -2.30
CA VAL A 25 -2.01 -5.32 -2.56
C VAL A 25 -1.40 -6.48 -3.34
N GLU A 26 -1.59 -7.70 -2.86
CA GLU A 26 -1.11 -8.90 -3.54
C GLU A 26 -2.08 -9.30 -4.65
N ARG A 27 -1.57 -9.39 -5.89
CA ARG A 27 -2.31 -9.86 -7.06
C ARG A 27 -1.37 -10.65 -7.95
N ASP A 28 -1.74 -11.87 -8.31
CA ASP A 28 -1.00 -12.77 -9.21
C ASP A 28 0.48 -12.95 -8.82
N GLY A 29 0.76 -13.09 -7.50
CA GLY A 29 2.12 -13.28 -6.98
C GLY A 29 3.01 -12.04 -7.01
N ARG A 30 2.44 -10.84 -7.26
CA ARG A 30 3.13 -9.55 -7.23
C ARG A 30 2.45 -8.58 -6.28
N LEU A 31 3.23 -7.63 -5.76
CA LEU A 31 2.71 -6.53 -4.96
C LEU A 31 2.38 -5.34 -5.86
N LEU A 32 1.14 -4.88 -5.83
CA LEU A 32 0.72 -3.60 -6.39
C LEU A 32 0.82 -2.55 -5.30
N THR A 33 1.45 -1.41 -5.57
CA THR A 33 1.49 -0.27 -4.62
C THR A 33 0.95 0.98 -5.29
N PRO A 34 0.29 1.91 -4.57
CA PRO A 34 -0.18 3.13 -5.17
C PRO A 34 0.93 3.89 -5.92
N ALA A 35 0.61 4.33 -7.13
CA ALA A 35 1.54 5.07 -7.97
C ALA A 35 1.90 6.45 -7.37
N LEU A 36 3.16 6.86 -7.46
CA LEU A 36 3.63 8.12 -6.83
C LEU A 36 2.83 9.36 -7.21
N ARG A 37 2.27 9.38 -8.44
CA ARG A 37 1.40 10.46 -8.92
C ARG A 37 0.18 10.73 -8.05
N HIS A 38 -0.23 9.79 -7.20
CA HIS A 38 -1.36 9.95 -6.28
C HIS A 38 -1.05 10.73 -5.01
N GLY A 39 0.21 11.13 -4.80
CA GLY A 39 0.59 11.99 -3.68
C GLY A 39 0.84 11.21 -2.38
N LEU A 40 1.70 10.20 -2.44
CA LEU A 40 2.23 9.47 -1.29
C LEU A 40 3.76 9.63 -1.18
N LEU A 41 4.32 9.36 -0.01
CA LEU A 41 5.75 9.36 0.20
C LEU A 41 6.44 8.23 -0.59
N PRO A 42 7.59 8.50 -1.24
CA PRO A 42 8.42 7.48 -1.87
C PRO A 42 9.22 6.70 -0.82
N GLY A 43 8.52 5.91 0.00
CA GLY A 43 9.12 5.21 1.14
C GLY A 43 10.25 4.25 0.74
N VAL A 44 11.22 4.07 1.63
CA VAL A 44 12.45 3.31 1.34
C VAL A 44 12.15 1.84 1.05
N LEU A 45 11.37 1.15 1.90
CA LEU A 45 10.92 -0.24 1.64
C LEU A 45 10.17 -0.36 0.30
N ARG A 46 9.29 0.60 -0.01
CA ARG A 46 8.57 0.63 -1.29
C ARG A 46 9.52 0.69 -2.48
N ARG A 47 10.52 1.59 -2.43
CA ARG A 47 11.54 1.70 -3.48
C ARG A 47 12.32 0.40 -3.64
N GLU A 48 12.79 -0.18 -2.54
CA GLU A 48 13.55 -1.44 -2.55
C GLU A 48 12.74 -2.59 -3.17
N LEU A 49 11.46 -2.71 -2.83
CA LEU A 49 10.57 -3.74 -3.40
C LEU A 49 10.32 -3.52 -4.90
N ILE A 50 10.21 -2.27 -5.35
CA ILE A 50 10.05 -1.96 -6.79
C ILE A 50 11.35 -2.27 -7.54
N GLU A 51 12.50 -1.83 -7.04
CA GLU A 51 13.81 -2.08 -7.65
C GLU A 51 14.15 -3.57 -7.73
N ALA A 52 13.72 -4.35 -6.73
CA ALA A 52 13.83 -5.81 -6.74
C ALA A 52 12.81 -6.52 -7.65
N GLY A 53 11.92 -5.78 -8.33
CA GLY A 53 10.86 -6.35 -9.18
C GLY A 53 9.75 -7.08 -8.42
N ARG A 54 9.69 -6.91 -7.09
CA ARG A 54 8.68 -7.54 -6.22
C ARG A 54 7.39 -6.72 -6.13
N ALA A 55 7.49 -5.41 -6.36
CA ALA A 55 6.35 -4.52 -6.40
C ALA A 55 6.31 -3.71 -7.71
N ILE A 56 5.11 -3.32 -8.13
CA ILE A 56 4.88 -2.41 -9.25
C ILE A 56 3.86 -1.35 -8.87
N GLU A 57 3.98 -0.16 -9.46
CA GLU A 57 3.01 0.90 -9.27
C GLU A 57 1.67 0.56 -9.94
N ALA A 58 0.57 0.91 -9.29
CA ALA A 58 -0.78 0.73 -9.82
C ALA A 58 -1.72 1.85 -9.36
N ASP A 59 -2.80 2.04 -10.12
CA ASP A 59 -3.96 2.83 -9.71
C ASP A 59 -4.86 1.95 -8.84
N LEU A 60 -4.82 2.17 -7.53
CA LEU A 60 -5.58 1.38 -6.55
C LEU A 60 -6.70 2.22 -5.93
N ARG A 61 -7.87 1.62 -5.78
CA ARG A 61 -9.05 2.19 -5.12
C ARG A 61 -9.48 1.30 -3.95
N PRO A 62 -10.33 1.77 -3.03
CA PRO A 62 -10.77 0.96 -1.87
C PRO A 62 -11.34 -0.41 -2.25
N GLN A 63 -11.98 -0.53 -3.42
CA GLN A 63 -12.53 -1.80 -3.90
C GLN A 63 -11.45 -2.85 -4.17
N ASP A 64 -10.22 -2.44 -4.45
CA ASP A 64 -9.09 -3.37 -4.67
C ASP A 64 -8.66 -4.10 -3.38
N LEU A 65 -9.03 -3.59 -2.20
CA LEU A 65 -8.74 -4.21 -0.90
C LEU A 65 -9.74 -5.32 -0.54
N ALA A 66 -10.93 -5.31 -1.14
CA ALA A 66 -11.98 -6.24 -0.80
C ALA A 66 -11.66 -7.65 -1.30
N GLY A 67 -11.58 -8.61 -0.37
CA GLY A 67 -11.34 -10.02 -0.70
C GLY A 67 -9.92 -10.31 -1.21
N THR A 68 -8.96 -9.40 -1.00
CA THR A 68 -7.56 -9.55 -1.40
C THR A 68 -6.64 -9.53 -0.17
N ARG A 69 -5.46 -10.15 -0.27
CA ARG A 69 -4.39 -9.94 0.71
C ARG A 69 -3.72 -8.60 0.43
N TRP A 70 -3.54 -7.81 1.49
CA TRP A 70 -2.85 -6.54 1.40
C TRP A 70 -2.09 -6.24 2.68
N PHE A 71 -1.11 -5.35 2.56
CA PHE A 71 -0.09 -5.10 3.55
C PHE A 71 0.14 -3.61 3.71
N LEU A 72 0.56 -3.24 4.92
CA LEU A 72 1.22 -1.98 5.19
C LEU A 72 2.68 -2.27 5.49
N GLY A 73 3.59 -1.46 4.95
CA GLY A 73 5.01 -1.61 5.27
C GLY A 73 5.83 -0.33 5.26
N ASN A 74 6.89 -0.36 6.07
CA ASN A 74 7.96 0.62 6.08
C ASN A 74 9.30 -0.07 6.41
N SER A 75 10.40 0.66 6.30
CA SER A 75 11.75 0.09 6.49
C SER A 75 12.07 -0.35 7.93
N LEU A 76 11.23 -0.04 8.91
CA LEU A 76 11.43 -0.45 10.30
C LEU A 76 10.67 -1.73 10.65
N ARG A 77 9.54 -2.01 10.00
CA ARG A 77 8.61 -3.08 10.37
C ARG A 77 8.30 -4.07 9.25
N GLU A 78 8.99 -3.92 8.12
CA GLU A 78 8.79 -4.74 6.92
C GLU A 78 7.30 -4.73 6.50
N LEU A 79 6.84 -5.77 5.78
CA LEU A 79 5.44 -5.91 5.39
C LEU A 79 4.63 -6.57 6.52
N GLN A 80 3.55 -5.92 6.91
CA GLN A 80 2.58 -6.43 7.87
C GLN A 80 1.23 -6.61 7.18
N GLU A 81 0.67 -7.82 7.26
CA GLU A 81 -0.65 -8.10 6.69
C GLU A 81 -1.72 -7.32 7.45
N ALA A 82 -2.66 -6.73 6.72
CA ALA A 82 -3.66 -5.84 7.27
C ALA A 82 -5.07 -6.19 6.78
N THR A 83 -6.07 -5.77 7.54
CA THR A 83 -7.49 -6.02 7.25
C THR A 83 -8.30 -4.75 7.47
N THR A 84 -9.41 -4.61 6.75
CA THR A 84 -10.36 -3.51 6.95
C THR A 84 -11.37 -3.89 8.03
N ALA A 85 -11.82 -2.91 8.81
CA ALA A 85 -12.86 -3.08 9.81
C ALA A 85 -14.26 -3.28 9.20
#